data_AF-A0A4Y3PFS6-F1
#
_entry.id   AF-A0A4Y3PFS6-F1
#
_cell.length_a   1.000
_cell.length_b   1.000
_cell.length_c   1.000
_cell.angle_alpha   90.00
_cell.angle_beta   90.00
_cell.angle_gamma   90.00
#
_symmetry.space_group_name_H-M   'P 1'
#
loop_
_entity.id
_entity.type
_entity.pdbx_description
1 polymer ?
#
loop_
_entity_poly.entity_id
_entity_poly.type
_entity_poly.pdbx_seq_one_letter_code
_entity_poly.pdbx_strand_id
1 'polypeptide(L)'
;MSSLVMRISKEGFPIVFDLLEMEFERQVTNLVAKGYPGIARMTESAFRKQLEPLKDKAASLPPWTNETELPEGYAPFALVVKSEWVDSSRAIQLVERQKKAGFSVMDEQDMCRFKPIDGIALPAGVAYLLADIDTGRQTLNVTPNDALPRLLAQGRSPLTLEEGIALVTHFPELLKKNNGFSLLGSRCGDRRVTALWISQGKPKLGWCWAGNPHTWLGSASCLERIGTDNIANEKNLEGSFKVCSHNS
;
A
#
# COMPACT_ATOMS: atom_id res chain seq x y z
N MET A 1 18.85 -7.77 16.45
CA MET A 1 20.23 -7.58 15.95
C MET A 1 20.41 -8.41 14.70
N SER A 2 20.16 -7.80 13.54
CA SER A 2 20.76 -8.20 12.27
C SER A 2 21.31 -6.90 11.73
N SER A 3 22.60 -6.67 11.99
CA SER A 3 23.31 -5.49 11.53
C SER A 3 23.55 -5.68 10.05
N LEU A 4 22.91 -4.84 9.22
CA LEU A 4 23.19 -4.78 7.79
C LEU A 4 24.62 -4.26 7.65
N VAL A 5 25.57 -5.18 7.43
CA VAL A 5 26.97 -4.82 7.16
C VAL A 5 27.01 -4.18 5.78
N MET A 6 26.96 -2.84 5.74
CA MET A 6 27.26 -2.05 4.55
C MET A 6 28.72 -2.31 4.15
N ARG A 7 28.92 -2.96 3.00
CA ARG A 7 30.23 -3.03 2.35
C ARG A 7 30.42 -1.75 1.54
N ILE A 8 31.46 -1.00 1.86
CA ILE A 8 31.89 0.20 1.15
C ILE A 8 32.49 -0.24 -0.20
N SER A 9 31.87 0.10 -1.34
CA SER A 9 32.53 -0.02 -2.65
C SER A 9 33.37 1.22 -2.94
N LYS A 10 34.60 1.00 -3.40
CA LYS A 10 35.63 2.02 -3.58
C LYS A 10 35.54 2.83 -4.88
N GLU A 11 34.46 2.75 -5.65
CA GLU A 11 34.30 3.49 -6.91
C GLU A 11 32.91 4.15 -7.01
N GLY A 12 32.89 5.41 -7.46
CA GLY A 12 31.91 6.45 -7.09
C GLY A 12 30.48 6.39 -7.62
N PHE A 13 29.97 5.26 -8.12
CA PHE A 13 28.53 4.94 -8.32
C PHE A 13 28.41 3.50 -8.83
N PRO A 14 27.77 2.54 -8.10
CA PRO A 14 26.38 2.17 -8.37
C PRO A 14 25.63 1.52 -7.16
N ILE A 15 25.77 2.02 -5.93
CA ILE A 15 25.18 1.34 -4.75
C ILE A 15 23.65 1.48 -4.68
N VAL A 16 23.08 2.57 -5.20
CA VAL A 16 21.67 2.92 -4.91
C VAL A 16 20.66 2.27 -5.86
N PHE A 17 21.03 2.05 -7.13
CA PHE A 17 20.20 1.29 -8.08
C PHE A 17 19.97 -0.14 -7.58
N ASP A 18 21.03 -0.78 -7.08
CA ASP A 18 20.97 -2.12 -6.51
C ASP A 18 20.01 -2.19 -5.30
N LEU A 19 19.91 -1.13 -4.48
CA LEU A 19 19.05 -1.12 -3.29
C LEU A 19 17.56 -1.11 -3.62
N LEU A 20 17.13 -0.30 -4.60
CA LEU A 20 15.72 -0.23 -5.00
C LEU A 20 15.28 -1.53 -5.68
N GLU A 21 16.15 -2.10 -6.52
CA GLU A 21 15.89 -3.39 -7.15
C GLU A 21 15.82 -4.52 -6.10
N MET A 22 16.76 -4.56 -5.15
CA MET A 22 16.74 -5.50 -4.03
C MET A 22 15.48 -5.36 -3.18
N GLU A 23 15.04 -4.13 -2.91
CA GLU A 23 13.80 -3.88 -2.17
C GLU A 23 12.57 -4.36 -2.97
N PHE A 24 12.55 -4.17 -4.28
CA PHE A 24 11.49 -4.67 -5.15
C PHE A 24 11.42 -6.21 -5.07
N GLU A 25 12.55 -6.89 -5.24
CA GLU A 25 12.61 -8.35 -5.15
C GLU A 25 12.24 -8.88 -3.76
N ARG A 26 12.60 -8.15 -2.69
CA ARG A 26 12.17 -8.45 -1.32
C ARG A 26 10.64 -8.38 -1.22
N GLN A 27 10.02 -7.34 -1.76
CA GLN A 27 8.57 -7.16 -1.75
C GLN A 27 7.85 -8.26 -2.55
N VAL A 28 8.31 -8.59 -3.76
CA VAL A 28 7.78 -9.72 -4.55
C VAL A 28 7.88 -11.02 -3.79
N THR A 29 9.05 -11.32 -3.21
CA THR A 29 9.28 -12.52 -2.41
C THR A 29 8.35 -12.58 -1.19
N ASN A 30 8.11 -11.45 -0.53
CA ASN A 30 7.18 -11.36 0.59
C ASN A 30 5.73 -11.67 0.18
N LEU A 31 5.26 -11.17 -0.97
CA LEU A 31 3.92 -11.48 -1.49
C LEU A 31 3.76 -12.97 -1.82
N VAL A 32 4.77 -13.54 -2.48
CA VAL A 32 4.82 -14.98 -2.78
C VAL A 32 4.76 -15.81 -1.50
N ALA A 33 5.60 -15.51 -0.52
CA ALA A 33 5.64 -16.22 0.76
C ALA A 33 4.31 -16.12 1.53
N LYS A 34 3.57 -15.02 1.37
CA LYS A 34 2.24 -14.81 1.94
C LYS A 34 1.11 -15.48 1.14
N GLY A 35 1.41 -16.13 0.02
CA GLY A 35 0.45 -16.90 -0.77
C GLY A 35 -0.40 -16.08 -1.73
N TYR A 36 -0.01 -14.83 -2.04
CA TYR A 36 -0.72 -13.99 -3.01
C TYR A 36 -0.92 -14.67 -4.38
N PRO A 37 0.06 -15.41 -4.96
CA PRO A 37 -0.14 -16.10 -6.24
C PRO A 37 -1.35 -17.04 -6.23
N GLY A 38 -1.47 -17.85 -5.17
CA GLY A 38 -2.56 -18.83 -5.05
C GLY A 38 -3.94 -18.16 -4.91
N ILE A 39 -4.01 -17.05 -4.17
CA ILE A 39 -5.26 -16.28 -4.01
C ILE A 39 -5.67 -15.63 -5.34
N ALA A 40 -4.69 -15.05 -6.05
CA ALA A 40 -4.87 -14.50 -7.39
C ALA A 40 -5.08 -15.58 -8.48
N ARG A 41 -5.15 -16.87 -8.11
CA ARG A 41 -5.33 -18.02 -9.02
C ARG A 41 -4.25 -18.11 -10.10
N MET A 42 -3.02 -17.78 -9.73
CA MET A 42 -1.83 -17.84 -10.59
C MET A 42 -0.81 -18.84 -10.04
N THR A 43 0.05 -19.36 -10.91
CA THR A 43 1.30 -19.97 -10.46
C THR A 43 2.24 -18.88 -9.96
N GLU A 44 3.21 -19.23 -9.11
CA GLU A 44 4.22 -18.26 -8.65
C GLU A 44 4.96 -17.60 -9.82
N SER A 45 5.37 -18.39 -10.82
CA SER A 45 6.06 -17.88 -12.02
C SER A 45 5.20 -16.90 -12.82
N ALA A 46 3.91 -17.20 -13.02
CA ALA A 46 2.99 -16.29 -13.70
C ALA A 46 2.80 -14.99 -12.90
N PHE A 47 2.65 -15.09 -11.58
CA PHE A 47 2.51 -13.93 -10.71
C PHE A 47 3.74 -13.02 -10.76
N ARG A 48 4.95 -13.59 -10.64
CA ARG A 48 6.21 -12.83 -10.77
C ARG A 48 6.32 -12.13 -12.12
N LYS A 49 5.96 -12.82 -13.21
CA LYS A 49 5.95 -12.24 -14.57
C LYS A 49 5.00 -11.04 -14.71
N GLN A 50 3.87 -11.03 -14.01
CA GLN A 50 2.96 -9.88 -14.00
C GLN A 50 3.55 -8.66 -13.29
N LEU A 51 4.45 -8.87 -12.32
CA LEU A 51 5.09 -7.78 -11.58
C LEU A 51 6.37 -7.28 -12.25
N GLU A 52 7.02 -8.10 -13.07
CA GLU A 52 8.30 -7.79 -13.73
C GLU A 52 8.37 -6.40 -14.40
N PRO A 53 7.34 -5.90 -15.11
CA PRO A 53 7.42 -4.57 -15.73
C PRO A 53 7.48 -3.40 -14.72
N LEU A 54 7.11 -3.63 -13.46
CA LEU A 54 7.22 -2.62 -12.39
C LEU A 54 8.64 -2.53 -11.82
N LYS A 55 9.51 -3.51 -12.11
CA LYS A 55 10.87 -3.56 -11.59
C LYS A 55 11.69 -2.36 -12.05
N ASP A 56 11.67 -2.07 -13.35
CA ASP A 56 12.38 -0.93 -13.93
C ASP A 56 11.82 0.40 -13.40
N LYS A 57 10.50 0.46 -13.19
CA LYS A 57 9.85 1.63 -12.58
C LYS A 57 10.34 1.87 -11.16
N ALA A 58 10.43 0.82 -10.34
CA ALA A 58 10.99 0.90 -8.99
C ALA A 58 12.46 1.33 -8.99
N ALA A 59 13.27 0.77 -9.89
CA ALA A 59 14.68 1.13 -10.04
C ALA A 59 14.90 2.57 -10.51
N SER A 60 13.92 3.16 -11.21
CA SER A 60 13.96 4.55 -11.69
C SER A 60 13.51 5.59 -10.64
N LEU A 61 13.01 5.16 -9.49
CA LEU A 61 12.59 6.07 -8.43
C LEU A 61 13.77 6.89 -7.91
N PRO A 62 13.54 8.14 -7.47
CA PRO A 62 14.62 8.94 -6.89
C PRO A 62 15.22 8.21 -5.67
N PRO A 63 16.55 8.22 -5.53
CA PRO A 63 17.21 7.62 -4.38
C PRO A 63 16.70 8.30 -3.12
N TRP A 64 16.26 7.50 -2.15
CA TRP A 64 15.41 8.01 -1.08
C TRP A 64 16.11 9.03 -0.17
N THR A 65 17.40 8.88 0.18
CA THR A 65 18.29 9.98 0.63
C THR A 65 19.74 9.48 0.69
N ASN A 66 20.71 10.40 0.88
CA ASN A 66 22.08 10.06 1.32
C ASN A 66 22.18 9.87 2.85
N GLU A 67 21.06 9.84 3.57
CA GLU A 67 21.03 9.70 5.02
C GLU A 67 21.06 8.21 5.41
N THR A 68 21.72 7.91 6.52
CA THR A 68 21.89 6.53 7.00
C THR A 68 20.58 5.90 7.49
N GLU A 69 19.54 6.71 7.78
CA GLU A 69 18.28 6.25 8.37
C GLU A 69 17.03 6.90 7.73
N LEU A 70 15.98 6.09 7.57
CA LEU A 70 14.64 6.48 7.11
C LEU A 70 13.94 7.41 8.09
N PRO A 71 13.36 8.55 7.64
CA PRO A 71 12.43 9.30 8.47
C PRO A 71 11.34 8.38 9.02
N GLU A 72 10.94 8.61 10.28
CA GLU A 72 9.89 7.79 10.87
C GLU A 72 8.57 7.95 10.12
N GLY A 73 7.97 6.82 9.72
CA GLY A 73 6.71 6.83 8.98
C GLY A 73 6.90 6.92 7.46
N TYR A 74 8.13 6.86 6.96
CA TYR A 74 8.43 6.91 5.53
C TYR A 74 8.69 5.52 4.94
N ALA A 75 8.23 5.30 3.70
CA ALA A 75 8.69 4.21 2.84
C ALA A 75 8.94 4.72 1.41
N PRO A 76 10.02 4.31 0.73
CA PRO A 76 10.35 4.80 -0.61
C PRO A 76 9.32 4.38 -1.64
N PHE A 77 8.90 3.11 -1.58
CA PHE A 77 7.80 2.60 -2.37
C PHE A 77 7.19 1.32 -1.78
N ALA A 78 5.98 0.99 -2.22
CA ALA A 78 5.33 -0.27 -1.91
C ALA A 78 4.59 -0.82 -3.13
N LEU A 79 4.74 -2.11 -3.39
CA LEU A 79 3.93 -2.87 -4.34
C LEU A 79 2.52 -3.07 -3.79
N VAL A 80 1.51 -2.74 -4.60
CA VAL A 80 0.10 -2.90 -4.27
C VAL A 80 -0.54 -3.83 -5.27
N VAL A 81 -0.98 -5.01 -4.81
CA VAL A 81 -1.81 -5.92 -5.60
C VAL A 81 -3.25 -5.44 -5.51
N LYS A 82 -3.91 -5.26 -6.66
CA LYS A 82 -5.29 -4.74 -6.70
C LYS A 82 -6.28 -5.72 -6.07
N SER A 83 -7.32 -5.17 -5.48
CA SER A 83 -8.40 -5.95 -4.83
C SER A 83 -9.17 -6.86 -5.78
N GLU A 84 -9.16 -6.58 -7.09
CA GLU A 84 -9.69 -7.48 -8.13
C GLU A 84 -9.00 -8.86 -8.16
N TRP A 85 -7.77 -8.95 -7.65
CA TRP A 85 -6.96 -10.18 -7.64
C TRP A 85 -6.81 -10.77 -6.24
N VAL A 86 -6.72 -9.92 -5.22
CA VAL A 86 -6.63 -10.32 -3.80
C VAL A 86 -7.50 -9.38 -2.96
N ASP A 87 -8.67 -9.85 -2.57
CA ASP A 87 -9.64 -9.06 -1.79
C ASP A 87 -9.04 -8.53 -0.49
N SER A 88 -9.42 -7.31 -0.11
CA SER A 88 -8.94 -6.61 1.09
C SER A 88 -9.21 -7.40 2.39
N SER A 89 -10.32 -8.14 2.44
CA SER A 89 -10.68 -9.00 3.58
C SER A 89 -9.70 -10.15 3.77
N ARG A 90 -9.14 -10.67 2.66
CA ARG A 90 -8.10 -11.70 2.67
C ARG A 90 -6.73 -11.07 2.90
N ALA A 91 -6.43 -9.97 2.23
CA ALA A 91 -5.13 -9.29 2.34
C ALA A 91 -4.80 -8.89 3.79
N ILE A 92 -5.76 -8.33 4.54
CA ILE A 92 -5.54 -7.95 5.95
C ILE A 92 -5.19 -9.14 6.85
N GLN A 93 -5.67 -10.35 6.53
CA GLN A 93 -5.34 -11.57 7.29
C GLN A 93 -3.91 -12.05 7.02
N LEU A 94 -3.32 -11.65 5.89
CA LEU A 94 -1.93 -11.97 5.52
C LEU A 94 -0.93 -10.97 6.08
N VAL A 95 -1.38 -9.79 6.50
CA VAL A 95 -0.54 -8.84 7.23
C VAL A 95 -0.07 -9.51 8.52
N GLU A 96 1.23 -9.46 8.79
CA GLU A 96 1.78 -10.00 10.03
C GLU A 96 2.72 -8.99 10.66
N ARG A 97 2.59 -8.81 11.96
CA ARG A 97 3.56 -8.06 12.75
C ARG A 97 3.90 -8.84 14.00
N GLN A 98 5.20 -9.09 14.24
CA GLN A 98 5.67 -9.85 15.40
C GLN A 98 4.95 -11.21 15.55
N LYS A 99 4.84 -11.97 14.44
CA LYS A 99 4.14 -13.27 14.39
C LYS A 99 2.65 -13.23 14.73
N LYS A 100 2.02 -12.06 14.62
CA LYS A 100 0.58 -11.87 14.85
C LYS A 100 -0.08 -11.39 13.57
N ALA A 101 -0.99 -12.21 13.06
CA ALA A 101 -1.81 -11.89 11.91
C ALA A 101 -2.71 -10.68 12.16
N GLY A 102 -2.92 -9.90 11.11
CA GLY A 102 -3.85 -8.79 11.09
C GLY A 102 -5.30 -9.25 11.11
N PHE A 103 -6.18 -8.33 11.49
CA PHE A 103 -7.63 -8.57 11.46
C PHE A 103 -8.38 -7.28 11.16
N SER A 104 -9.68 -7.41 10.88
CA SER A 104 -10.56 -6.28 10.66
C SER A 104 -11.79 -6.35 11.57
N VAL A 105 -12.36 -5.19 11.88
CA VAL A 105 -13.71 -5.07 12.47
C VAL A 105 -14.80 -4.85 11.43
N MET A 106 -14.42 -4.56 10.19
CA MET A 106 -15.30 -4.52 9.03
C MET A 106 -15.32 -5.91 8.38
N ASP A 107 -16.50 -6.37 7.97
CA ASP A 107 -16.65 -7.56 7.12
C ASP A 107 -16.33 -7.24 5.65
N GLU A 108 -16.38 -8.26 4.80
CA GLU A 108 -16.09 -8.14 3.36
C GLU A 108 -17.04 -7.16 2.64
N GLN A 109 -18.33 -7.18 2.98
CA GLN A 109 -19.31 -6.31 2.34
C GLN A 109 -19.08 -4.84 2.73
N ASP A 110 -18.78 -4.58 4.00
CA ASP A 110 -18.48 -3.25 4.49
C ASP A 110 -17.17 -2.72 3.89
N MET A 111 -16.12 -3.55 3.78
CA MET A 111 -14.88 -3.19 3.08
C MET A 111 -15.14 -2.82 1.62
N CYS A 112 -15.96 -3.60 0.90
CA CYS A 112 -16.27 -3.35 -0.51
C CYS A 112 -16.94 -2.00 -0.77
N ARG A 113 -17.59 -1.40 0.24
CA ARG A 113 -18.18 -0.06 0.12
C ARG A 113 -17.15 1.05 0.09
N PHE A 114 -15.95 0.85 0.62
CA PHE A 114 -14.89 1.85 0.60
C PHE A 114 -14.25 1.89 -0.79
N LYS A 115 -14.58 2.92 -1.57
CA LYS A 115 -14.04 3.13 -2.92
C LYS A 115 -13.06 4.30 -2.93
N PRO A 116 -12.09 4.30 -3.87
CA PRO A 116 -11.25 5.47 -4.10
C PRO A 116 -12.10 6.74 -4.22
N ILE A 117 -11.65 7.83 -3.59
CA ILE A 117 -12.30 9.14 -3.72
C ILE A 117 -12.05 9.75 -5.10
N ASP A 118 -12.85 10.75 -5.45
CA ASP A 118 -12.61 11.58 -6.63
C ASP A 118 -11.19 12.16 -6.60
N GLY A 119 -10.51 12.12 -7.76
CA GLY A 119 -9.12 12.53 -7.90
C GLY A 119 -8.09 11.41 -7.71
N ILE A 120 -8.50 10.20 -7.31
CA ILE A 120 -7.63 9.02 -7.29
C ILE A 120 -7.96 8.11 -8.47
N ALA A 121 -7.05 8.05 -9.45
CA ALA A 121 -7.05 7.04 -10.50
C ALA A 121 -6.05 5.93 -10.13
N LEU A 122 -6.53 4.69 -10.05
CA LEU A 122 -5.66 3.53 -9.83
C LEU A 122 -5.08 3.03 -11.16
N PRO A 123 -3.76 2.76 -11.24
CA PRO A 123 -3.18 2.23 -12.47
C PRO A 123 -3.78 0.86 -12.87
N ALA A 124 -3.74 0.58 -14.17
CA ALA A 124 -4.17 -0.70 -14.74
C ALA A 124 -3.20 -1.84 -14.38
N GLY A 125 -3.61 -3.08 -14.68
CA GLY A 125 -2.82 -4.29 -14.44
C GLY A 125 -3.17 -5.02 -13.14
N VAL A 126 -2.32 -5.97 -12.74
CA VAL A 126 -2.50 -6.77 -11.50
C VAL A 126 -2.07 -5.99 -10.26
N ALA A 127 -1.03 -5.17 -10.41
CA ALA A 127 -0.43 -4.42 -9.34
C ALA A 127 0.13 -3.09 -9.87
N TYR A 128 0.46 -2.20 -8.93
CA TYR A 128 1.15 -0.94 -9.20
C TYR A 128 2.06 -0.59 -8.02
N LEU A 129 2.92 0.41 -8.19
CA LEU A 129 3.77 0.95 -7.12
C LEU A 129 3.14 2.20 -6.53
N LEU A 130 3.21 2.34 -5.21
CA LEU A 130 3.15 3.62 -4.53
C LEU A 130 4.56 4.15 -4.38
N ALA A 131 4.81 5.44 -4.61
CA ALA A 131 6.11 6.06 -4.41
C ALA A 131 6.03 7.23 -3.41
N ASP A 132 7.11 7.40 -2.65
CA ASP A 132 7.29 8.44 -1.63
C ASP A 132 6.14 8.44 -0.61
N ILE A 133 6.13 7.45 0.27
CA ILE A 133 5.01 7.17 1.18
C ILE A 133 5.31 7.79 2.55
N ASP A 134 4.33 8.49 3.11
CA ASP A 134 4.37 9.06 4.47
C ASP A 134 3.11 8.64 5.23
N THR A 135 3.25 8.08 6.44
CA THR A 135 2.13 7.70 7.33
C THR A 135 1.42 8.88 8.00
N GLY A 136 1.87 10.11 7.78
CA GLY A 136 1.17 11.35 8.10
C GLY A 136 1.44 11.89 9.49
N ARG A 137 2.67 11.77 10.02
CA ARG A 137 3.00 12.26 11.38
C ARG A 137 2.64 13.75 11.59
N GLN A 138 2.79 14.57 10.56
CA GLN A 138 2.46 16.00 10.60
C GLN A 138 0.96 16.29 10.72
N THR A 139 0.12 15.28 10.52
CA THR A 139 -1.34 15.35 10.63
C THR A 139 -1.88 14.71 11.90
N LEU A 140 -1.01 14.35 12.85
CA LEU A 140 -1.46 13.92 14.18
C LEU A 140 -2.28 15.03 14.84
N ASN A 141 -3.34 14.62 15.54
CA ASN A 141 -4.31 15.52 16.17
C ASN A 141 -5.04 16.46 15.18
N VAL A 142 -5.04 16.14 13.89
CA VAL A 142 -5.85 16.80 12.86
C VAL A 142 -6.99 15.85 12.48
N THR A 143 -8.19 16.38 12.24
CA THR A 143 -9.31 15.56 11.77
C THR A 143 -9.04 15.06 10.35
N PRO A 144 -9.51 13.87 9.94
CA PRO A 144 -9.40 13.44 8.55
C PRO A 144 -9.98 14.45 7.53
N ASN A 145 -11.08 15.13 7.88
CA ASN A 145 -11.67 16.17 7.05
C ASN A 145 -10.72 17.37 6.84
N ASP A 146 -9.97 17.77 7.87
CA ASP A 146 -9.03 18.88 7.78
C ASP A 146 -7.67 18.47 7.21
N ALA A 147 -7.29 17.19 7.34
CA ALA A 147 -6.03 16.67 6.84
C ALA A 147 -6.06 16.49 5.33
N LEU A 148 -7.18 16.03 4.74
CA LEU A 148 -7.31 15.84 3.29
C LEU A 148 -6.91 17.07 2.46
N PRO A 149 -7.50 18.27 2.65
CA PRO A 149 -7.15 19.44 1.86
C PRO A 149 -5.69 19.88 2.07
N ARG A 150 -5.10 19.63 3.25
CA ARG A 150 -3.69 19.94 3.52
C ARG A 150 -2.76 19.04 2.71
N LEU A 151 -3.04 17.74 2.65
CA LEU A 151 -2.28 16.79 1.84
C LEU A 151 -2.35 17.16 0.35
N LEU A 152 -3.55 17.47 -0.14
CA LEU A 152 -3.74 17.88 -1.53
C LEU A 152 -3.00 19.19 -1.84
N ALA A 153 -3.01 20.17 -0.93
CA ALA A 153 -2.25 21.42 -1.08
C ALA A 153 -0.73 21.22 -1.08
N GLN A 154 -0.24 20.12 -0.50
CA GLN A 154 1.16 19.71 -0.55
C GLN A 154 1.49 18.90 -1.82
N GLY A 155 0.53 18.71 -2.73
CA GLY A 155 0.69 17.86 -3.91
C GLY A 155 0.73 16.36 -3.60
N ARG A 156 0.30 15.95 -2.40
CA ARG A 156 0.27 14.54 -1.99
C ARG A 156 -1.11 13.94 -2.19
N SER A 157 -1.15 12.67 -2.61
CA SER A 157 -2.38 11.89 -2.69
C SER A 157 -2.58 11.09 -1.40
N PRO A 158 -3.77 11.09 -0.78
CA PRO A 158 -4.04 10.21 0.34
C PRO A 158 -4.03 8.73 -0.10
N LEU A 159 -3.64 7.83 0.81
CA LEU A 159 -3.66 6.38 0.55
C LEU A 159 -5.07 5.80 0.64
N THR A 160 -5.36 4.84 -0.24
CA THR A 160 -6.56 3.99 -0.20
C THR A 160 -6.46 2.90 0.87
N LEU A 161 -7.57 2.22 1.14
CA LEU A 161 -7.65 1.07 2.04
C LEU A 161 -6.64 -0.02 1.65
N GLU A 162 -6.66 -0.42 0.38
CA GLU A 162 -5.80 -1.45 -0.21
C GLU A 162 -4.32 -1.08 -0.09
N GLU A 163 -3.99 0.18 -0.37
CA GLU A 163 -2.63 0.73 -0.28
C GLU A 163 -2.10 0.72 1.15
N GLY A 164 -2.95 1.02 2.14
CA GLY A 164 -2.61 0.89 3.54
C GLY A 164 -2.29 -0.55 3.93
N ILE A 165 -3.09 -1.53 3.46
CA ILE A 165 -2.83 -2.95 3.72
C ILE A 165 -1.49 -3.36 3.09
N ALA A 166 -1.22 -2.96 1.85
CA ALA A 166 0.02 -3.23 1.15
C ALA A 166 1.23 -2.63 1.88
N LEU A 167 1.13 -1.38 2.34
CA LEU A 167 2.19 -0.71 3.11
C LEU A 167 2.57 -1.53 4.34
N VAL A 168 1.61 -1.96 5.16
CA VAL A 168 1.91 -2.76 6.37
C VAL A 168 2.32 -4.20 6.02
N THR A 169 1.89 -4.73 4.87
CA THR A 169 2.35 -6.04 4.37
C THR A 169 3.86 -6.03 4.13
N HIS A 170 4.38 -4.94 3.55
CA HIS A 170 5.79 -4.79 3.20
C HIS A 170 6.64 -4.21 4.32
N PHE A 171 6.07 -3.28 5.10
CA PHE A 171 6.74 -2.50 6.15
C PHE A 171 5.94 -2.56 7.47
N PRO A 172 5.80 -3.75 8.09
CA PRO A 172 4.99 -3.93 9.30
C PRO A 172 5.48 -3.12 10.50
N GLU A 173 6.74 -2.68 10.49
CA GLU A 173 7.36 -1.81 11.48
C GLU A 173 6.86 -0.36 11.45
N LEU A 174 6.30 0.11 10.33
CA LEU A 174 5.68 1.45 10.28
C LEU A 174 4.43 1.54 11.15
N LEU A 175 3.72 0.41 11.31
CA LEU A 175 2.58 0.31 12.19
C LEU A 175 3.04 0.03 13.63
N LYS A 176 3.01 1.04 14.51
CA LYS A 176 3.45 0.91 15.92
C LYS A 176 2.36 1.33 16.89
N LYS A 177 2.56 1.02 18.17
CA LYS A 177 1.70 1.52 19.25
C LYS A 177 1.75 3.05 19.22
N ASN A 178 0.58 3.69 19.22
CA ASN A 178 0.41 5.13 19.10
C ASN A 178 0.95 5.76 17.79
N ASN A 179 1.19 4.94 16.76
CA ASN A 179 1.56 5.39 15.42
C ASN A 179 0.78 4.57 14.39
N GLY A 180 -0.54 4.75 14.38
CA GLY A 180 -1.40 4.28 13.31
C GLY A 180 -1.61 5.38 12.27
N PHE A 181 -2.36 5.06 11.23
CA PHE A 181 -2.68 6.03 10.20
C PHE A 181 -4.04 5.77 9.55
N SER A 182 -4.67 6.87 9.18
CA SER A 182 -5.93 6.95 8.45
C SER A 182 -5.65 6.87 6.95
N LEU A 183 -6.56 6.22 6.23
CA LEU A 183 -6.52 5.94 4.80
C LEU A 183 -7.64 6.74 4.14
N LEU A 184 -7.36 8.04 3.93
CA LEU A 184 -8.35 9.03 3.51
C LEU A 184 -8.76 8.84 2.04
N GLY A 185 -7.97 8.09 1.27
CA GLY A 185 -8.18 7.83 -0.14
C GLY A 185 -9.36 6.91 -0.43
N SER A 186 -9.91 6.22 0.57
CA SER A 186 -11.12 5.40 0.39
C SER A 186 -12.28 5.86 1.27
N ARG A 187 -13.48 6.00 0.66
CA ARG A 187 -14.71 6.46 1.34
C ARG A 187 -15.91 5.61 0.94
N CYS A 188 -16.89 5.50 1.82
CA CYS A 188 -18.07 4.64 1.65
C CYS A 188 -19.41 5.41 1.66
N GLY A 189 -19.37 6.71 1.35
CA GLY A 189 -20.53 7.61 1.29
C GLY A 189 -21.03 8.12 2.65
N ASP A 190 -20.44 7.66 3.76
CA ASP A 190 -20.78 8.11 5.11
C ASP A 190 -19.59 8.79 5.83
N ARG A 191 -19.72 9.01 7.14
CA ARG A 191 -18.70 9.73 7.93
C ARG A 191 -17.47 8.88 8.29
N ARG A 192 -17.38 7.61 7.92
CA ARG A 192 -16.29 6.70 8.31
C ARG A 192 -15.07 6.82 7.39
N VAL A 193 -13.89 6.98 7.97
CA VAL A 193 -12.59 6.91 7.27
C VAL A 193 -11.87 5.66 7.76
N THR A 194 -11.36 4.85 6.84
CA THR A 194 -10.60 3.65 7.21
C THR A 194 -9.26 4.01 7.85
N ALA A 195 -8.78 3.17 8.75
CA ALA A 195 -7.50 3.36 9.42
C ALA A 195 -6.86 2.01 9.77
N LEU A 196 -5.53 2.01 9.88
CA LEU A 196 -4.73 0.91 10.38
C LEU A 196 -4.05 1.30 11.69
N TRP A 197 -4.14 0.43 12.70
CA TRP A 197 -3.48 0.63 13.98
C TRP A 197 -3.21 -0.68 14.71
N ILE A 198 -2.49 -0.61 15.83
CA ILE A 198 -2.25 -1.78 16.68
C ILE A 198 -3.36 -1.94 17.72
N SER A 199 -3.98 -3.11 17.76
CA SER A 199 -4.94 -3.51 18.80
C SER A 199 -4.53 -4.87 19.37
N GLN A 200 -4.35 -4.95 20.70
CA GLN A 200 -3.85 -6.15 21.38
C GLN A 200 -2.54 -6.71 20.79
N GLY A 201 -1.69 -5.83 20.28
CA GLY A 201 -0.43 -6.18 19.62
C GLY A 201 -0.58 -6.73 18.20
N LYS A 202 -1.78 -6.73 17.62
CA LYS A 202 -2.06 -7.16 16.24
C LYS A 202 -2.34 -5.95 15.33
N PRO A 203 -1.97 -6.00 14.05
CA PRO A 203 -2.47 -5.06 13.04
C PRO A 203 -4.01 -5.14 12.97
N LYS A 204 -4.67 -4.00 13.08
CA LYS A 204 -6.12 -3.89 12.99
C LYS A 204 -6.49 -2.92 11.89
N LEU A 205 -7.30 -3.39 10.94
CA LEU A 205 -8.03 -2.55 10.01
C LEU A 205 -9.41 -2.22 10.60
N GLY A 206 -9.80 -0.97 10.52
CA GLY A 206 -11.11 -0.52 10.94
C GLY A 206 -11.37 0.89 10.43
N TRP A 207 -12.18 1.65 11.15
CA TRP A 207 -12.51 3.01 10.78
C TRP A 207 -12.59 3.94 12.00
N CYS A 208 -12.49 5.24 11.74
CA CYS A 208 -12.73 6.33 12.66
C CYS A 208 -13.68 7.35 12.01
N TRP A 209 -14.21 8.29 12.80
CA TRP A 209 -15.08 9.35 12.28
C TRP A 209 -14.25 10.46 11.63
N ALA A 210 -14.65 10.89 10.44
CA ALA A 210 -13.89 11.88 9.64
C ALA A 210 -13.73 13.25 10.33
N GLY A 211 -14.59 13.57 11.29
CA GLY A 211 -14.54 14.81 12.08
C GLY A 211 -13.80 14.68 13.42
N ASN A 212 -13.26 13.51 13.76
CA ASN A 212 -12.62 13.29 15.06
C ASN A 212 -11.09 13.33 14.92
N PRO A 213 -10.39 14.18 15.68
CA PRO A 213 -8.93 14.18 15.70
C PRO A 213 -8.41 13.03 16.57
N HIS A 214 -7.23 12.53 16.24
CA HIS A 214 -6.54 11.51 17.01
C HIS A 214 -5.06 11.85 17.14
N THR A 215 -4.55 11.85 18.37
CA THR A 215 -3.13 12.10 18.66
C THR A 215 -2.20 10.95 18.26
N TRP A 216 -2.75 9.84 17.75
CA TRP A 216 -2.06 8.59 17.44
C TRP A 216 -2.35 8.06 16.03
N LEU A 217 -3.18 8.75 15.24
CA LEU A 217 -3.42 8.46 13.82
C LEU A 217 -2.94 9.62 12.96
N GLY A 218 -1.93 9.38 12.13
CA GLY A 218 -1.63 10.25 11.00
C GLY A 218 -2.63 10.05 9.86
N SER A 219 -2.47 10.78 8.76
CA SER A 219 -3.18 10.60 7.50
C SER A 219 -2.18 10.20 6.43
N ALA A 220 -2.19 8.93 6.04
CA ALA A 220 -1.18 8.39 5.14
C ALA A 220 -1.37 8.91 3.71
N SER A 221 -0.26 9.17 3.03
CA SER A 221 -0.24 9.72 1.67
C SER A 221 0.99 9.25 0.89
N CYS A 222 0.88 9.27 -0.44
CA CYS A 222 1.98 9.07 -1.38
C CYS A 222 2.14 10.28 -2.30
N LEU A 223 3.27 10.37 -2.99
CA LEU A 223 3.45 11.32 -4.08
C LEU A 223 2.85 10.79 -5.38
N GLU A 224 3.02 9.50 -5.67
CA GLU A 224 2.65 8.95 -6.97
C GLU A 224 2.16 7.50 -6.91
N ARG A 225 1.35 7.12 -7.90
CA ARG A 225 0.97 5.74 -8.23
C ARG A 225 1.49 5.42 -9.63
N ILE A 226 2.36 4.41 -9.72
CA ILE A 226 3.06 4.07 -10.96
C ILE A 226 2.62 2.69 -11.41
N GLY A 227 1.94 2.62 -12.54
CA GLY A 227 1.56 1.37 -13.18
C GLY A 227 2.56 0.89 -14.22
N THR A 228 2.21 -0.21 -14.86
CA THR A 228 2.81 -0.62 -16.12
C THR A 228 2.23 0.26 -17.23
N ASP A 229 3.06 0.81 -18.12
CA ASP A 229 2.55 1.51 -19.29
C ASP A 229 1.68 0.54 -20.09
N ASN A 230 0.44 0.94 -20.41
CA ASN A 230 -0.38 0.20 -21.37
C ASN A 230 0.32 0.30 -22.73
N ILE A 231 1.12 -0.71 -23.10
CA ILE A 231 1.23 -1.02 -24.53
C ILE A 231 -0.19 -1.40 -24.94
N ALA A 232 -0.87 -0.47 -25.59
CA ALA A 232 -2.24 -0.64 -26.06
C ALA A 232 -2.33 -1.93 -26.90
N ASN A 233 -2.81 -3.01 -26.31
CA ASN A 233 -3.37 -4.13 -27.05
C ASN A 233 -4.83 -3.79 -27.34
N GLU A 234 -5.04 -2.96 -28.36
CA GLU A 234 -6.35 -2.66 -28.98
C GLU A 234 -6.99 -3.88 -29.67
N LYS A 235 -6.53 -5.11 -29.43
CA LYS A 235 -7.15 -6.32 -29.98
C LYS A 235 -7.24 -7.38 -28.92
N ASN A 236 -8.37 -7.36 -28.21
CA ASN A 236 -9.12 -8.52 -27.67
C ASN A 236 -9.96 -8.07 -26.46
N LEU A 237 -10.97 -7.23 -26.72
CA LEU A 237 -12.09 -7.01 -25.81
C LEU A 237 -13.38 -7.49 -26.49
N GLU A 238 -13.38 -8.75 -26.90
CA GLU A 238 -14.59 -9.56 -26.94
C GLU A 238 -14.36 -10.75 -26.01
N GLY A 239 -15.05 -10.75 -24.88
CA GLY A 239 -15.09 -11.90 -23.99
C GLY A 239 -15.04 -11.53 -22.51
N SER A 240 -16.23 -11.53 -21.91
CA SER A 240 -16.48 -11.75 -20.46
C SER A 240 -16.86 -10.51 -19.63
N PHE A 241 -17.92 -9.82 -20.05
CA PHE A 241 -18.86 -9.26 -19.07
C PHE A 241 -19.64 -10.41 -18.43
N LYS A 242 -19.42 -10.67 -17.14
CA LYS A 242 -20.43 -11.24 -16.24
C LYS A 242 -20.33 -10.53 -14.89
N VAL A 243 -21.02 -9.39 -14.84
CA VAL A 243 -21.41 -8.71 -13.61
C VAL A 243 -22.38 -9.59 -12.84
N CYS A 244 -22.23 -9.59 -11.51
CA CYS A 244 -23.10 -10.24 -10.54
C CYS A 244 -24.59 -10.03 -10.87
N SER A 245 -25.24 -11.10 -11.34
CA SER A 245 -26.68 -11.27 -11.29
C SER A 245 -27.00 -12.36 -10.26
N HIS A 246 -27.56 -11.99 -9.12
CA HIS A 246 -28.37 -12.90 -8.32
C HIS A 246 -29.67 -12.18 -7.96
N ASN A 247 -30.72 -12.55 -8.67
CA ASN A 247 -32.09 -12.47 -8.22
C ASN A 247 -32.33 -13.62 -7.23
N SER A 248 -32.83 -13.32 -6.05
CA SER A 248 -34.07 -13.87 -5.47
C SER A 248 -34.38 -13.11 -4.18
#